data_AF-A0A8W8J4W8-F1
#
_entry.id   AF-A0A8W8J4W8-F1
#
_cell.length_a   1.000
_cell.length_b   1.000
_cell.length_c   1.000
_cell.angle_alpha   90.00
_cell.angle_beta   90.00
_cell.angle_gamma   90.00
#
_symmetry.space_group_name_H-M   'P 1'
#
loop_
_entity.id
_entity.type
_entity.pdbx_description
1 polymer ?
#
loop_
_entity_poly.entity_id
_entity_poly.type
_entity_poly.pdbx_seq_one_letter_code
_entity_poly.pdbx_strand_id
1 'polypeptide(L)'
;MRFFTNRLPDFVPEKPVSIDKSKWHDNAVAVVKTILERMPPDPSTCSGGLYVGNMGVGYMLYYLATHEAFQTERQEYLEHAFMYVKVNTDYIGRGRMRSDPLPSFLLGQAGVMSLCSLLYKTAGDEKVFKQYCAQYAQFAEECKKMDFCGKNGSDELFVGRAGYLCGVLALQQKTGHKVIGDDVLTALWRTMVASGRKGAEKQRSSPKFPLMYSYHGTEYLGAAHGLSSILQMLLSFP
;
A
#
# COMPACT_ATOMS: atom_id res chain seq x y z
N MET A 1 -17.50 14.98 17.88
CA MET A 1 -16.50 14.52 18.88
C MET A 1 -15.28 14.03 18.13
N ARG A 2 -14.07 14.57 18.38
CA ARG A 2 -12.84 14.22 17.64
C ARG A 2 -11.99 13.14 18.34
N PHE A 3 -12.22 12.89 19.63
CA PHE A 3 -11.52 11.88 20.42
C PHE A 3 -12.38 11.42 21.61
N PHE A 4 -12.07 10.23 22.14
CA PHE A 4 -12.54 9.74 23.44
C PHE A 4 -11.44 9.95 24.49
N THR A 5 -11.82 10.21 25.73
CA THR A 5 -10.84 10.34 26.83
C THR A 5 -10.18 8.98 27.09
N ASN A 6 -8.85 8.92 26.93
CA ASN A 6 -8.08 7.72 27.25
C ASN A 6 -8.14 7.47 28.77
N ARG A 7 -8.68 6.30 29.16
CA ARG A 7 -8.79 5.86 30.56
C ARG A 7 -7.70 4.86 30.96
N LEU A 8 -6.82 4.50 30.03
CA LEU A 8 -5.74 3.57 30.29
C LEU A 8 -4.61 4.30 31.06
N PRO A 9 -3.94 3.60 32.01
CA PRO A 9 -2.78 4.16 32.68
C PRO A 9 -1.66 4.42 31.66
N ASP A 10 -0.90 5.49 31.89
CA ASP A 10 0.29 5.76 31.09
C ASP A 10 1.37 4.70 31.36
N PHE A 11 2.34 4.60 30.46
CA PHE A 11 3.48 3.70 30.60
C PHE A 11 4.25 4.01 31.89
N VAL A 12 4.59 2.97 32.63
CA VAL A 12 5.44 3.06 33.83
C VAL A 12 6.71 2.26 33.55
N PRO A 13 7.90 2.88 33.56
CA PRO A 13 9.17 2.17 33.42
C PRO A 13 9.27 1.00 34.41
N GLU A 14 9.88 -0.10 33.98
CA GLU A 14 10.13 -1.30 34.79
C GLU A 14 8.88 -2.06 35.27
N LYS A 15 7.67 -1.58 34.97
CA LYS A 15 6.44 -2.31 35.26
C LYS A 15 6.21 -3.35 34.15
N PRO A 16 6.23 -4.66 34.46
CA PRO A 16 5.95 -5.68 33.45
C PRO A 16 4.50 -5.57 32.96
N VAL A 17 4.32 -5.55 31.64
CA VAL A 17 3.02 -5.62 31.00
C VAL A 17 2.70 -7.08 30.73
N SER A 18 1.68 -7.62 31.39
CA SER A 18 1.15 -8.94 31.06
C SER A 18 0.14 -8.82 29.92
N ILE A 19 0.44 -9.45 28.79
CA ILE A 19 -0.45 -9.51 27.63
C ILE A 19 -1.04 -10.91 27.55
N ASP A 20 -2.37 -11.00 27.70
CA ASP A 20 -3.10 -12.24 27.45
C ASP A 20 -3.18 -12.48 25.93
N LYS A 21 -2.16 -13.16 25.40
CA LYS A 21 -2.04 -13.44 23.97
C LYS A 21 -3.19 -14.30 23.46
N SER A 22 -3.72 -15.23 24.26
CA SER A 22 -4.83 -16.10 23.88
C SER A 22 -6.09 -15.27 23.66
N LYS A 23 -6.44 -14.42 24.63
CA LYS A 23 -7.61 -13.54 24.53
C LYS A 23 -7.53 -12.62 23.31
N TRP A 24 -6.36 -12.06 23.02
CA TRP A 24 -6.20 -11.16 21.87
C TRP A 24 -6.18 -11.89 20.54
N HIS A 25 -5.66 -13.12 20.49
CA HIS A 25 -5.79 -14.00 19.34
C HIS A 25 -7.27 -14.32 19.06
N ASP A 26 -8.03 -14.80 20.06
CA ASP A 26 -9.45 -15.10 19.92
C ASP A 26 -10.27 -13.88 19.45
N ASN A 27 -9.97 -12.70 20.02
CA ASN A 27 -10.60 -11.45 19.59
C ASN A 27 -10.28 -11.12 18.13
N ALA A 28 -9.03 -11.29 17.70
CA ALA A 28 -8.64 -11.04 16.31
C ALA A 28 -9.35 -12.00 15.36
N VAL A 29 -9.42 -13.30 15.69
CA VAL A 29 -10.16 -14.30 14.91
C VAL A 29 -11.65 -13.93 14.79
N ALA A 30 -12.27 -13.50 15.88
CA ALA A 30 -13.68 -13.05 15.86
C ALA A 30 -13.90 -11.81 14.98
N VAL A 31 -12.97 -10.86 14.99
CA VAL A 31 -12.99 -9.69 14.11
C VAL A 31 -12.83 -10.11 12.65
N VAL A 32 -11.91 -11.02 12.33
CA VAL A 32 -11.73 -11.54 10.96
C VAL A 32 -13.01 -12.19 10.47
N LYS A 33 -13.65 -13.03 11.28
CA LYS A 33 -14.94 -13.65 10.95
C LYS A 33 -16.00 -12.61 10.63
N THR A 34 -16.11 -11.57 11.46
CA THR A 34 -17.06 -10.46 11.24
C THR A 34 -16.78 -9.74 9.91
N ILE A 35 -15.50 -9.50 9.57
CA ILE A 35 -15.10 -8.86 8.31
C ILE A 35 -15.48 -9.75 7.13
N LEU A 36 -15.20 -11.06 7.18
CA LEU A 36 -15.54 -12.00 6.11
C LEU A 36 -17.05 -12.09 5.86
N GLU A 37 -17.86 -12.05 6.92
CA GLU A 37 -19.32 -12.05 6.83
C GLU A 37 -19.87 -10.75 6.20
N ARG A 38 -19.25 -9.60 6.54
CA ARG A 38 -19.73 -8.27 6.12
C ARG A 38 -19.18 -7.82 4.77
N MET A 39 -18.02 -8.31 4.37
CA MET A 39 -17.35 -7.97 3.12
C MET A 39 -16.91 -9.23 2.38
N PRO A 40 -17.84 -10.10 1.95
CA PRO A 40 -17.47 -11.31 1.21
C PRO A 40 -16.73 -10.98 -0.09
N PRO A 41 -16.01 -11.96 -0.70
CA PRO A 41 -15.35 -11.78 -1.98
C PRO A 41 -16.38 -11.62 -3.10
N ASP A 42 -16.83 -10.38 -3.29
CA ASP A 42 -17.91 -10.01 -4.21
C ASP A 42 -17.42 -8.97 -5.23
N PRO A 43 -17.84 -9.07 -6.52
CA PRO A 43 -17.47 -8.08 -7.54
C PRO A 43 -17.86 -6.64 -7.21
N SER A 44 -18.91 -6.40 -6.41
CA SER A 44 -19.36 -5.07 -5.99
C SER A 44 -18.38 -4.37 -5.03
N THR A 45 -17.52 -5.14 -4.36
CA THR A 45 -16.51 -4.61 -3.43
C THR A 45 -15.11 -4.56 -4.04
N CYS A 46 -14.95 -4.90 -5.34
CA CYS A 46 -13.64 -4.88 -6.01
C CYS A 46 -13.07 -3.47 -6.25
N SER A 47 -13.91 -2.44 -6.30
CA SER A 47 -13.46 -1.07 -6.53
C SER A 47 -12.74 -0.51 -5.29
N GLY A 48 -11.66 0.25 -5.50
CA GLY A 48 -10.94 0.94 -4.42
C GLY A 48 -9.69 0.25 -3.88
N GLY A 49 -9.18 -0.78 -4.58
CA GLY A 49 -7.85 -1.36 -4.34
C GLY A 49 -7.68 -1.90 -2.92
N LEU A 50 -6.51 -1.65 -2.32
CA LEU A 50 -6.18 -2.02 -0.94
C LEU A 50 -6.84 -1.09 0.09
N TYR A 51 -7.27 0.11 -0.30
CA TYR A 51 -7.73 1.13 0.64
C TYR A 51 -9.16 0.91 1.12
N VAL A 52 -10.11 0.78 0.19
CA VAL A 52 -11.54 0.57 0.48
C VAL A 52 -12.14 -0.63 -0.25
N GLY A 53 -11.35 -1.25 -1.13
CA GLY A 53 -11.75 -2.43 -1.88
C GLY A 53 -11.48 -3.73 -1.13
N ASN A 54 -12.00 -4.82 -1.69
CA ASN A 54 -11.90 -6.16 -1.13
C ASN A 54 -10.46 -6.71 -1.09
N MET A 55 -9.53 -6.11 -1.84
CA MET A 55 -8.12 -6.46 -1.75
C MET A 55 -7.48 -6.00 -0.43
N GLY A 56 -8.05 -5.00 0.26
CA GLY A 56 -7.65 -4.68 1.63
C GLY A 56 -7.92 -5.83 2.60
N VAL A 57 -9.07 -6.50 2.44
CA VAL A 57 -9.42 -7.72 3.20
C VAL A 57 -8.47 -8.87 2.84
N GLY A 58 -8.19 -9.07 1.56
CA GLY A 58 -7.19 -10.04 1.11
C GLY A 58 -5.80 -9.78 1.72
N TYR A 59 -5.39 -8.52 1.82
CA TYR A 59 -4.09 -8.16 2.41
C TYR A 59 -4.04 -8.41 3.91
N MET A 60 -5.13 -8.10 4.62
CA MET A 60 -5.29 -8.44 6.04
C MET A 60 -5.12 -9.95 6.27
N LEU A 61 -5.80 -10.78 5.47
CA LEU A 61 -5.70 -12.24 5.59
C LEU A 61 -4.29 -12.76 5.29
N TYR A 62 -3.65 -12.25 4.24
CA TYR A 62 -2.24 -12.53 3.94
C TYR A 62 -1.32 -12.16 5.12
N TYR A 63 -1.50 -10.97 5.69
CA TYR A 63 -0.70 -10.51 6.82
C TYR A 63 -0.85 -11.43 8.03
N LEU A 64 -2.10 -11.80 8.38
CA LEU A 64 -2.36 -12.71 9.49
C LEU A 64 -1.77 -14.10 9.23
N ALA A 65 -1.97 -14.66 8.03
CA ALA A 65 -1.44 -15.98 7.67
C ALA A 65 0.09 -16.08 7.69
N THR A 66 0.80 -14.95 7.55
CA THR A 66 2.26 -14.90 7.64
C THR A 66 2.77 -14.62 9.04
N HIS A 67 1.89 -14.32 9.99
CA HIS A 67 2.25 -14.02 11.36
C HIS A 67 2.28 -15.30 12.22
N GLU A 68 3.27 -15.42 13.10
CA GLU A 68 3.48 -16.61 13.96
C GLU A 68 2.29 -16.92 14.88
N ALA A 69 1.55 -15.88 15.28
CA ALA A 69 0.40 -16.01 16.17
C ALA A 69 -0.82 -16.73 15.53
N PHE A 70 -0.91 -16.81 14.20
CA PHE A 70 -2.08 -17.33 13.49
C PHE A 70 -1.75 -18.57 12.63
N GLN A 71 -0.80 -19.39 13.08
CA GLN A 71 -0.42 -20.60 12.33
C GLN A 71 -1.56 -21.63 12.26
N THR A 72 -2.44 -21.66 13.25
CA THR A 72 -3.63 -22.53 13.27
C THR A 72 -4.60 -22.17 12.14
N GLU A 73 -4.83 -20.87 11.91
CA GLU A 73 -5.77 -20.35 10.90
C GLU A 73 -5.10 -20.11 9.54
N ARG A 74 -3.78 -20.29 9.43
CA ARG A 74 -2.98 -19.93 8.25
C ARG A 74 -3.59 -20.44 6.96
N GLN A 75 -3.96 -21.72 6.90
CA GLN A 75 -4.49 -22.34 5.69
C GLN A 75 -5.83 -21.70 5.28
N GLU A 76 -6.75 -21.55 6.23
CA GLU A 76 -8.06 -20.91 6.00
C GLU A 76 -7.90 -19.46 5.53
N TYR A 77 -6.99 -18.70 6.14
CA TYR A 77 -6.75 -17.31 5.76
C TYR A 77 -6.16 -17.18 4.35
N LEU A 78 -5.23 -18.05 3.97
CA LEU A 78 -4.69 -18.07 2.61
C LEU A 78 -5.77 -18.44 1.58
N GLU A 79 -6.61 -19.43 1.88
CA GLU A 79 -7.73 -19.83 0.99
C GLU A 79 -8.68 -18.66 0.74
N HIS A 80 -9.11 -17.97 1.80
CA HIS A 80 -9.94 -16.78 1.67
C HIS A 80 -9.22 -15.66 0.90
N ALA A 81 -7.94 -15.40 1.18
CA ALA A 81 -7.17 -14.39 0.47
C ALA A 81 -7.11 -14.66 -1.04
N PHE A 82 -6.95 -15.93 -1.44
CA PHE A 82 -7.01 -16.33 -2.85
C PHE A 82 -8.42 -16.17 -3.46
N MET A 83 -9.50 -16.33 -2.69
CA MET A 83 -10.85 -16.02 -3.17
C MET A 83 -11.00 -14.53 -3.50
N TYR A 84 -10.51 -13.62 -2.65
CA TYR A 84 -10.50 -12.18 -2.92
C TYR A 84 -9.68 -11.84 -4.16
N VAL A 85 -8.46 -12.40 -4.26
CA VAL A 85 -7.61 -12.24 -5.45
C VAL A 85 -8.35 -12.66 -6.71
N LYS A 86 -8.93 -13.86 -6.72
CA LYS A 86 -9.63 -14.40 -7.89
C LYS A 86 -10.76 -13.48 -8.35
N VAL A 87 -11.63 -13.07 -7.42
CA VAL A 87 -12.76 -12.19 -7.74
C VAL A 87 -12.28 -10.83 -8.25
N ASN A 88 -11.21 -10.28 -7.68
CA ASN A 88 -10.65 -9.00 -8.10
C ASN A 88 -9.94 -9.09 -9.47
N THR A 89 -9.14 -10.13 -9.72
CA THR A 89 -8.47 -10.33 -11.01
C THR A 89 -9.47 -10.60 -12.14
N ASP A 90 -10.56 -11.34 -11.88
CA ASP A 90 -11.65 -11.53 -12.84
C ASP A 90 -12.35 -10.19 -13.15
N TYR A 91 -12.52 -9.34 -12.13
CA TYR A 91 -13.10 -8.01 -12.27
C TYR A 91 -12.21 -7.09 -13.13
N ILE A 92 -10.89 -7.11 -12.91
CA ILE A 92 -9.90 -6.41 -13.74
C ILE A 92 -9.91 -6.94 -15.17
N GLY A 93 -9.89 -8.26 -15.36
CA GLY A 93 -9.87 -8.90 -16.68
C GLY A 93 -11.09 -8.57 -17.55
N ARG A 94 -12.22 -8.22 -16.91
CA ARG A 94 -13.44 -7.71 -17.59
C ARG A 94 -13.39 -6.20 -17.88
N GLY A 95 -12.27 -5.53 -17.64
CA GLY A 95 -12.10 -4.09 -17.83
C GLY A 95 -12.91 -3.21 -16.87
N ARG A 96 -13.33 -3.77 -15.72
CA ARG A 96 -14.23 -3.05 -14.78
C ARG A 96 -13.48 -2.18 -13.77
N MET A 97 -12.21 -2.51 -13.47
CA MET A 97 -11.39 -1.64 -12.62
C MET A 97 -10.73 -0.54 -13.45
N ARG A 98 -11.32 0.66 -13.39
CA ARG A 98 -10.84 1.88 -14.05
C ARG A 98 -10.14 2.82 -13.07
N SER A 99 -9.33 2.29 -12.15
CA SER A 99 -8.61 3.13 -11.20
C SER A 99 -7.71 4.10 -11.98
N ASP A 100 -7.87 5.39 -11.70
CA ASP A 100 -7.07 6.46 -12.27
C ASP A 100 -6.32 7.18 -11.14
N PRO A 101 -4.98 7.10 -11.07
CA PRO A 101 -4.09 6.40 -12.00
C PRO A 101 -3.89 4.92 -11.61
N LEU A 102 -3.64 4.05 -12.59
CA LEU A 102 -3.40 2.61 -12.39
C LEU A 102 -2.23 2.27 -11.44
N PRO A 103 -1.09 3.02 -11.46
CA PRO A 103 0.05 2.79 -10.58
C PRO A 103 -0.20 3.03 -9.08
N SER A 104 -1.36 3.56 -8.71
CA SER A 104 -1.72 3.83 -7.32
C SER A 104 -1.60 2.58 -6.46
N PHE A 105 -0.73 2.58 -5.45
CA PHE A 105 -0.54 1.41 -4.60
C PHE A 105 -1.76 1.10 -3.74
N LEU A 106 -2.36 2.12 -3.12
CA LEU A 106 -3.51 1.91 -2.24
C LEU A 106 -4.84 1.80 -3.00
N LEU A 107 -5.01 2.57 -4.08
CA LEU A 107 -6.30 2.71 -4.77
C LEU A 107 -6.36 1.99 -6.13
N GLY A 108 -5.21 1.63 -6.70
CA GLY A 108 -5.08 1.19 -8.08
C GLY A 108 -4.71 -0.28 -8.22
N GLN A 109 -4.46 -0.66 -9.48
CA GLN A 109 -4.10 -2.03 -9.83
C GLN A 109 -2.73 -2.42 -9.28
N ALA A 110 -1.82 -1.47 -9.04
CA ALA A 110 -0.52 -1.76 -8.41
C ALA A 110 -0.67 -2.49 -7.07
N GLY A 111 -1.59 -2.06 -6.20
CA GLY A 111 -1.86 -2.76 -4.93
C GLY A 111 -2.36 -4.19 -5.11
N VAL A 112 -3.20 -4.40 -6.13
CA VAL A 112 -3.72 -5.72 -6.51
C VAL A 112 -2.57 -6.63 -6.94
N MET A 113 -1.74 -6.18 -7.88
CA MET A 113 -0.59 -6.95 -8.36
C MET A 113 0.40 -7.25 -7.21
N SER A 114 0.60 -6.29 -6.29
CA SER A 114 1.44 -6.51 -5.12
C SER A 114 0.91 -7.62 -4.22
N LEU A 115 -0.39 -7.64 -3.91
CA LEU A 115 -0.96 -8.71 -3.07
C LEU A 115 -0.91 -10.06 -3.79
N CYS A 116 -1.22 -10.11 -5.10
CA CYS A 116 -1.07 -11.32 -5.90
C CYS A 116 0.37 -11.86 -5.82
N SER A 117 1.38 -11.02 -6.03
CA SER A 117 2.79 -11.41 -5.88
C SER A 117 3.07 -12.02 -4.51
N LEU A 118 2.64 -11.38 -3.43
CA LEU A 118 2.89 -11.86 -2.07
C LEU A 118 2.23 -13.22 -1.79
N LEU A 119 1.00 -13.43 -2.25
CA LEU A 119 0.28 -14.69 -2.08
C LEU A 119 0.90 -15.83 -2.89
N TYR A 120 1.21 -15.61 -4.17
CA TYR A 120 1.84 -16.65 -4.99
C TYR A 120 3.27 -16.97 -4.54
N LYS A 121 4.01 -15.99 -4.03
CA LYS A 121 5.29 -16.25 -3.35
C LYS A 121 5.11 -17.16 -2.14
N THR A 122 4.08 -16.90 -1.33
CA THR A 122 3.78 -17.69 -0.12
C THR A 122 3.30 -19.10 -0.45
N ALA A 123 2.61 -19.28 -1.59
CA ALA A 123 2.17 -20.58 -2.09
C ALA A 123 3.28 -21.38 -2.80
N GLY A 124 4.46 -20.79 -3.00
CA GLY A 124 5.58 -21.44 -3.69
C GLY A 124 5.50 -21.45 -5.21
N ASP A 125 4.54 -20.73 -5.81
CA ASP A 125 4.42 -20.61 -7.27
C ASP A 125 5.30 -19.46 -7.79
N GLU A 126 6.59 -19.74 -7.93
CA GLU A 126 7.59 -18.79 -8.40
C GLU A 126 7.30 -18.21 -9.79
N LYS A 127 6.64 -18.98 -10.67
CA LYS A 127 6.32 -18.53 -12.02
C LYS A 127 5.25 -17.44 -11.96
N VAL A 128 4.14 -17.70 -11.27
CA VAL A 128 3.03 -16.74 -11.18
C VAL A 128 3.43 -15.54 -10.32
N PHE A 129 4.20 -15.75 -9.25
CA PHE A 129 4.81 -14.67 -8.47
C PHE A 129 5.57 -13.68 -9.35
N LYS A 130 6.51 -14.16 -10.18
CA LYS A 130 7.32 -13.31 -11.07
C LYS A 130 6.47 -12.62 -12.13
N GLN A 131 5.41 -13.27 -12.62
CA GLN A 131 4.47 -12.64 -13.56
C GLN A 131 3.77 -11.42 -12.93
N TYR A 132 3.26 -11.53 -11.70
CA TYR A 132 2.63 -10.40 -11.02
C TYR A 132 3.64 -9.30 -10.64
N CYS A 133 4.88 -9.67 -10.27
CA CYS A 133 5.94 -8.67 -10.04
C CYS A 133 6.27 -7.90 -11.33
N ALA A 134 6.33 -8.59 -12.48
CA ALA A 134 6.55 -7.94 -13.76
C ALA A 134 5.39 -7.00 -14.13
N GLN A 135 4.15 -7.39 -13.88
CA GLN A 135 2.98 -6.51 -14.07
C GLN A 135 3.05 -5.27 -13.16
N TYR A 136 3.44 -5.44 -11.89
CA TYR A 136 3.68 -4.31 -11.00
C TYR A 136 4.79 -3.38 -11.53
N ALA A 137 5.89 -3.95 -11.99
CA ALA A 137 7.04 -3.20 -12.51
C ALA A 137 6.68 -2.36 -13.75
N GLN A 138 5.76 -2.83 -14.61
CA GLN A 138 5.32 -2.11 -15.81
C GLN A 138 4.71 -0.72 -15.50
N PHE A 139 4.11 -0.54 -14.32
CA PHE A 139 3.57 0.76 -13.90
C PHE A 139 4.65 1.84 -13.70
N ALA A 140 5.93 1.45 -13.60
CA ALA A 140 7.05 2.41 -13.50
C ALA A 140 7.09 3.37 -14.68
N GLU A 141 6.73 2.93 -15.90
CA GLU A 141 6.78 3.77 -17.10
C GLU A 141 5.81 4.96 -17.03
N GLU A 142 4.65 4.76 -16.38
CA GLU A 142 3.71 5.84 -16.13
C GLU A 142 4.22 6.77 -15.03
N CYS A 143 4.70 6.21 -13.93
CA CYS A 143 5.27 6.94 -12.79
C CYS A 143 6.49 7.80 -13.16
N LYS A 144 7.25 7.44 -14.21
CA LYS A 144 8.38 8.25 -14.71
C LYS A 144 7.94 9.61 -15.25
N LYS A 145 6.69 9.77 -15.70
CA LYS A 145 6.16 11.03 -16.23
C LYS A 145 5.98 12.03 -15.09
N MET A 146 6.38 13.28 -15.32
CA MET A 146 6.35 14.35 -14.31
C MET A 146 4.95 14.54 -13.71
N ASP A 147 3.94 14.67 -14.57
CA ASP A 147 2.57 15.06 -14.22
C ASP A 147 1.57 13.94 -14.59
N PHE A 148 1.84 12.67 -14.24
CA PHE A 148 0.98 11.54 -14.64
C PHE A 148 -0.43 11.58 -14.01
N CYS A 149 -0.59 12.18 -12.82
CA CYS A 149 -1.91 12.48 -12.23
C CYS A 149 -2.49 13.83 -12.73
N GLY A 150 -1.96 14.38 -13.82
CA GLY A 150 -2.34 15.68 -14.35
C GLY A 150 -2.12 16.81 -13.34
N LYS A 151 -3.11 17.70 -13.23
CA LYS A 151 -3.06 18.89 -12.35
C LYS A 151 -3.19 18.57 -10.86
N ASN A 152 -3.54 17.33 -10.52
CA ASN A 152 -3.81 16.96 -9.13
C ASN A 152 -2.52 16.80 -8.33
N GLY A 153 -1.37 16.63 -8.97
CA GLY A 153 -0.12 16.31 -8.29
C GLY A 153 0.10 14.80 -8.20
N SER A 154 1.34 14.40 -8.38
CA SER A 154 1.68 13.04 -8.77
C SER A 154 2.57 12.32 -7.76
N ASP A 155 2.93 12.95 -6.64
CA ASP A 155 4.02 12.50 -5.75
C ASP A 155 3.57 11.79 -4.48
N GLU A 156 2.33 11.98 -4.03
CA GLU A 156 1.88 11.52 -2.72
C GLU A 156 1.66 9.99 -2.61
N LEU A 157 1.21 9.51 -1.44
CA LEU A 157 1.20 8.08 -1.11
C LEU A 157 0.04 7.29 -1.74
N PHE A 158 -1.13 7.89 -1.91
CA PHE A 158 -2.33 7.13 -2.28
C PHE A 158 -2.34 6.80 -3.77
N VAL A 159 -1.97 7.77 -4.59
CA VAL A 159 -2.01 7.73 -6.05
C VAL A 159 -0.67 8.05 -6.72
N GLY A 160 0.27 8.66 -5.99
CA GLY A 160 1.52 9.16 -6.55
C GLY A 160 2.71 8.19 -6.55
N ARG A 161 3.88 8.70 -6.97
CA ARG A 161 5.16 7.97 -7.01
C ARG A 161 5.58 7.47 -5.62
N ALA A 162 5.29 8.18 -4.54
CA ALA A 162 5.59 7.68 -3.19
C ALA A 162 4.80 6.41 -2.90
N GLY A 163 3.52 6.36 -3.30
CA GLY A 163 2.70 5.14 -3.25
C GLY A 163 3.32 3.99 -4.04
N TYR A 164 3.65 4.24 -5.30
CA TYR A 164 4.28 3.24 -6.16
C TYR A 164 5.58 2.68 -5.57
N LEU A 165 6.48 3.56 -5.10
CA LEU A 165 7.74 3.15 -4.48
C LEU A 165 7.52 2.44 -3.14
N CYS A 166 6.49 2.79 -2.38
CA CYS A 166 6.12 2.07 -1.16
C CYS A 166 5.82 0.60 -1.46
N GLY A 167 5.06 0.31 -2.52
CA GLY A 167 4.81 -1.07 -2.93
C GLY A 167 6.05 -1.80 -3.47
N VAL A 168 6.95 -1.11 -4.18
CA VAL A 168 8.26 -1.67 -4.58
C VAL A 168 9.03 -2.11 -3.33
N LEU A 169 9.17 -1.22 -2.34
CA LEU A 169 9.89 -1.48 -1.10
C LEU A 169 9.25 -2.64 -0.32
N ALA A 170 7.93 -2.64 -0.18
CA ALA A 170 7.20 -3.68 0.53
C ALA A 170 7.39 -5.06 -0.11
N LEU A 171 7.29 -5.15 -1.44
CA LEU A 171 7.54 -6.39 -2.18
C LEU A 171 8.98 -6.87 -2.00
N GLN A 172 9.96 -5.98 -2.14
CA GLN A 172 11.37 -6.33 -2.02
C GLN A 172 11.71 -6.80 -0.60
N GLN A 173 11.22 -6.13 0.43
CA GLN A 173 11.44 -6.52 1.83
C GLN A 173 10.81 -7.87 2.17
N LYS A 174 9.59 -8.13 1.68
CA LYS A 174 8.86 -9.37 2.02
C LYS A 174 9.28 -10.59 1.21
N THR A 175 9.86 -10.39 0.02
CA THR A 175 10.14 -11.49 -0.91
C THR A 175 11.62 -11.65 -1.25
N GLY A 176 12.46 -10.66 -0.93
CA GLY A 176 13.85 -10.57 -1.37
C GLY A 176 14.01 -10.34 -2.88
N HIS A 177 12.91 -10.20 -3.63
CA HIS A 177 12.95 -10.02 -5.08
C HIS A 177 13.06 -8.54 -5.45
N LYS A 178 14.04 -8.23 -6.31
CA LYS A 178 14.21 -6.89 -6.87
C LYS A 178 13.18 -6.64 -7.98
N VAL A 179 12.14 -5.88 -7.66
CA VAL A 179 10.98 -5.65 -8.55
C VAL A 179 11.32 -4.74 -9.74
N ILE A 180 12.16 -3.72 -9.52
CA ILE A 180 12.60 -2.77 -10.56
C ILE A 180 14.13 -2.64 -10.59
N GLY A 181 14.68 -2.29 -11.75
CA GLY A 181 16.11 -2.02 -11.92
C GLY A 181 16.55 -0.71 -11.25
N ASP A 182 17.84 -0.58 -10.95
CA ASP A 182 18.40 0.62 -10.31
C ASP A 182 18.30 1.86 -11.20
N ASP A 183 18.36 1.67 -12.52
CA ASP A 183 18.14 2.70 -13.52
C ASP A 183 16.72 3.26 -13.45
N VAL A 184 15.72 2.37 -13.32
CA VAL A 184 14.31 2.72 -13.17
C VAL A 184 14.07 3.45 -11.84
N LEU A 185 14.63 2.92 -10.75
CA LEU A 185 14.55 3.55 -9.42
C LEU A 185 15.17 4.96 -9.45
N THR A 186 16.37 5.10 -10.00
CA THR A 186 17.07 6.39 -10.15
C THR A 186 16.26 7.38 -10.97
N ALA A 187 15.61 6.93 -12.05
CA ALA A 187 14.76 7.78 -12.87
C ALA A 187 13.55 8.31 -12.08
N LEU A 188 12.85 7.43 -11.35
CA LEU A 188 11.72 7.82 -10.50
C LEU A 188 12.14 8.81 -9.42
N TRP A 189 13.27 8.56 -8.76
CA TRP A 189 13.81 9.40 -7.72
C TRP A 189 14.15 10.81 -8.24
N ARG A 190 14.84 10.88 -9.39
CA ARG A 190 15.12 12.16 -10.07
C ARG A 190 13.84 12.91 -10.44
N THR A 191 12.81 12.21 -10.91
CA THR A 191 11.51 12.83 -11.22
C THR A 191 10.85 13.39 -9.96
N MET A 192 10.85 12.65 -8.83
CA MET A 192 10.28 13.14 -7.56
C MET A 192 11.03 14.38 -7.03
N VAL A 193 12.36 14.39 -7.11
CA VAL A 193 13.18 15.56 -6.70
C VAL A 193 12.91 16.75 -7.60
N ALA A 194 12.86 16.55 -8.92
CA ALA A 194 12.56 17.62 -9.87
C ALA A 194 11.14 18.18 -9.69
N SER A 195 10.15 17.31 -9.45
CA SER A 195 8.77 17.71 -9.10
C SER A 195 8.75 18.58 -7.83
N GLY A 196 9.46 18.15 -6.78
CA GLY A 196 9.56 18.89 -5.53
C GLY A 196 10.21 20.26 -5.68
N ARG A 197 11.28 20.38 -6.48
CA ARG A 197 11.92 21.67 -6.77
C ARG A 197 10.98 22.62 -7.52
N LYS A 198 10.28 22.10 -8.54
CA LYS A 198 9.26 22.86 -9.30
C LYS A 198 8.11 23.32 -8.41
N GLY A 199 7.72 22.52 -7.42
CA GLY A 199 6.71 22.93 -6.42
C GLY A 199 7.23 24.01 -5.48
N ALA A 200 8.46 23.89 -4.99
CA ALA A 200 9.11 24.87 -4.13
C ALA A 200 9.24 26.26 -4.78
N GLU A 201 9.51 26.32 -6.08
CA GLU A 201 9.59 27.59 -6.82
C GLU A 201 8.29 28.41 -6.74
N LYS A 202 7.14 27.73 -6.70
CA LYS A 202 5.80 28.34 -6.65
C LYS A 202 5.43 28.87 -5.26
N GLN A 203 6.19 28.52 -4.22
CA GLN A 203 5.93 29.02 -2.88
C GLN A 203 6.17 30.53 -2.81
N ARG A 204 5.20 31.22 -2.22
CA ARG A 204 5.28 32.66 -1.93
C ARG A 204 5.97 32.95 -0.60
N SER A 205 6.10 31.94 0.26
CA SER A 205 6.67 32.03 1.60
C SER A 205 8.20 32.12 1.59
N SER A 206 8.77 32.80 2.59
CA SER A 206 10.22 32.91 2.82
C SER A 206 10.55 32.52 4.27
N PRO A 207 11.57 31.68 4.54
CA PRO A 207 12.45 31.04 3.56
C PRO A 207 11.73 29.96 2.75
N LYS A 208 12.17 29.75 1.50
CA LYS A 208 11.62 28.69 0.63
C LYS A 208 12.14 27.34 1.08
N PHE A 209 11.26 26.33 1.11
CA PHE A 209 11.69 24.95 1.29
C PHE A 209 12.39 24.47 0.02
N PRO A 210 13.43 23.62 0.10
CA PRO A 210 14.15 23.14 -1.08
C PRO A 210 13.30 22.20 -1.96
N LEU A 211 12.31 21.53 -1.37
CA LEU A 211 11.33 20.68 -2.03
C LEU A 211 9.95 20.99 -1.45
N MET A 212 8.94 21.13 -2.32
CA MET A 212 7.55 21.23 -1.93
C MET A 212 6.65 20.49 -2.92
N TYR A 213 5.58 19.88 -2.42
CA TYR A 213 4.63 19.11 -3.20
C TYR A 213 3.21 19.57 -2.88
N SER A 214 2.32 19.44 -3.85
CA SER A 214 0.90 19.74 -3.66
C SER A 214 0.05 18.62 -4.22
N TYR A 215 -1.03 18.30 -3.53
CA TYR A 215 -2.09 17.44 -4.04
C TYR A 215 -3.41 18.21 -4.09
N HIS A 216 -4.12 18.20 -5.22
CA HIS A 216 -5.27 19.07 -5.52
C HIS A 216 -5.03 20.54 -5.12
N GLY A 217 -3.84 21.07 -5.42
CA GLY A 217 -3.45 22.45 -5.12
C GLY A 217 -3.17 22.74 -3.64
N THR A 218 -3.21 21.74 -2.75
CA THR A 218 -2.93 21.89 -1.32
C THR A 218 -1.57 21.30 -0.96
N GLU A 219 -0.76 22.06 -0.23
CA GLU A 219 0.54 21.62 0.33
C GLU A 219 0.30 20.82 1.61
N TYR A 220 -0.03 19.53 1.47
CA TYR A 220 -0.22 18.65 2.63
C TYR A 220 1.11 18.31 3.31
N LEU A 221 1.13 18.30 4.64
CA LEU A 221 2.30 17.91 5.43
C LEU A 221 2.26 16.45 5.89
N GLY A 222 1.06 15.89 6.06
CA GLY A 222 0.85 14.56 6.63
C GLY A 222 1.22 13.39 5.70
N ALA A 223 1.06 12.16 6.20
CA ALA A 223 1.51 10.96 5.50
C ALA A 223 0.63 10.55 4.30
N ALA A 224 -0.68 10.81 4.31
CA ALA A 224 -1.56 10.38 3.24
C ALA A 224 -1.26 11.10 1.92
N HIS A 225 -1.42 12.43 1.90
CA HIS A 225 -1.35 13.22 0.67
C HIS A 225 -0.14 14.16 0.60
N GLY A 226 0.81 14.03 1.52
CA GLY A 226 1.72 15.11 1.86
C GLY A 226 3.18 14.74 2.01
N LEU A 227 3.94 15.76 2.42
CA LEU A 227 5.39 15.78 2.45
C LEU A 227 5.99 14.63 3.27
N SER A 228 5.36 14.23 4.38
CA SER A 228 5.89 13.19 5.28
C SER A 228 6.19 11.87 4.57
N SER A 229 5.26 11.31 3.81
CA SER A 229 5.46 10.01 3.13
C SER A 229 6.32 10.14 1.88
N ILE A 230 6.23 11.28 1.20
CA ILE A 230 7.09 11.58 0.04
C ILE A 230 8.56 11.58 0.47
N LEU A 231 8.90 12.31 1.53
CA LEU A 231 10.25 12.34 2.07
C LEU A 231 10.65 10.97 2.63
N GLN A 232 9.76 10.27 3.33
CA GLN A 232 10.06 8.92 3.81
C GLN A 232 10.45 8.00 2.66
N MET A 233 9.73 8.02 1.54
CA MET A 233 10.08 7.23 0.36
C MET A 233 11.37 7.70 -0.29
N LEU A 234 11.62 9.01 -0.40
CA LEU A 234 12.90 9.51 -0.89
C LEU A 234 14.10 9.01 -0.05
N LEU A 235 13.92 8.88 1.28
CA LEU A 235 14.97 8.42 2.21
C LEU A 235 15.07 6.90 2.33
N SER A 236 14.10 6.15 1.79
CA SER A 236 14.06 4.68 1.94
C SER A 236 14.87 3.93 0.88
N PHE A 237 15.42 4.63 -0.10
CA PHE A 237 16.23 4.07 -1.17
C PHE A 237 17.62 4.74 -1.17
N PRO A 238 18.70 3.99 -1.45
CA PRO A 238 20.07 4.49 -1.45
C PRO A 238 20.38 5.44 -2.61
#